data_AF-A0A7Y4KIW9-F1
#
_entry.id   AF-A0A7Y4KIW9-F1
#
_cell.length_a   1.000
_cell.length_b   1.000
_cell.length_c   1.000
_cell.angle_alpha   90.00
_cell.angle_beta   90.00
_cell.angle_gamma   90.00
#
_symmetry.space_group_name_H-M   'P 1'
#
loop_
_entity.id
_entity.type
_entity.pdbx_description
1 polymer ?
#
loop_
_entity_poly.entity_id
_entity_poly.type
_entity_poly.pdbx_seq_one_letter_code
_entity_poly.pdbx_strand_id
1 'polypeptide(L)'
;MSRLPDLLTLDAMVAGLDDDVEGEAWDGLLCAREGAAAWAQALERRQRLEQSALAWVAHPWLADARRTLRGLRSAAGAATSVALEALAGRDPVFAQLGVTHEPPTQRVTAAWGRMEVALVPPDTVVSLRPLQGERLRYFYKTATGEGPLPTGSWKLERGDAPVVLLAVDAALPARTFSEALAGATRAVAVLLLEASSGLSTLRHPT
;
A
#
# COMPACT_ATOMS: atom_id res chain seq x y z
N MET A 1 -0.22 -4.66 -36.45
CA MET A 1 -0.32 -3.91 -35.19
C MET A 1 0.05 -4.89 -34.09
N SER A 2 1.20 -4.71 -33.44
CA SER A 2 1.62 -5.61 -32.35
C SER A 2 0.72 -5.39 -31.14
N ARG A 3 0.17 -6.47 -30.57
CA ARG A 3 -0.69 -6.40 -29.38
C ARG A 3 0.18 -6.56 -28.14
N LEU A 4 0.01 -5.67 -27.18
CA LEU A 4 0.64 -5.79 -25.87
C LEU A 4 0.15 -7.10 -25.21
N PRO A 5 1.03 -7.87 -24.54
CA PRO A 5 0.61 -9.05 -23.79
C PRO A 5 -0.37 -8.69 -22.68
N ASP A 6 -1.23 -9.63 -22.29
CA ASP A 6 -2.12 -9.41 -21.15
C ASP A 6 -1.37 -9.44 -19.81
N LEU A 7 -2.04 -9.02 -18.73
CA LEU A 7 -1.41 -8.88 -17.41
C LEU A 7 -0.89 -10.22 -16.86
N LEU A 8 -1.56 -11.33 -17.14
CA LEU A 8 -1.16 -12.65 -16.64
C LEU A 8 0.10 -13.13 -17.37
N THR A 9 0.14 -12.96 -18.70
CA THR A 9 1.32 -13.25 -19.51
C THR A 9 2.51 -12.39 -19.07
N LEU A 10 2.32 -11.09 -18.85
CA LEU A 10 3.39 -10.21 -18.36
C LEU A 10 3.92 -10.65 -16.99
N ASP A 11 3.04 -11.06 -16.06
CA ASP A 11 3.46 -11.51 -14.74
C ASP A 11 4.18 -12.87 -14.81
N ALA A 12 3.83 -13.75 -15.75
CA ALA A 12 4.51 -15.01 -16.02
C ALA A 12 5.91 -14.79 -16.62
N MET A 13 6.03 -13.91 -17.62
CA MET A 13 7.31 -13.49 -18.22
C MET A 13 8.25 -12.89 -17.16
N VAL A 14 7.73 -12.02 -16.28
CA VAL A 14 8.53 -11.46 -15.17
C VAL A 14 9.01 -12.54 -14.20
N ALA A 15 8.21 -13.58 -13.98
CA ALA A 15 8.56 -14.70 -13.12
C ALA A 15 9.51 -15.72 -13.77
N GLY A 16 9.85 -15.54 -15.06
CA GLY A 16 10.61 -16.53 -15.85
C GLY A 16 9.86 -17.86 -15.97
N LEU A 17 8.52 -17.79 -15.97
CA LEU A 17 7.62 -18.93 -16.15
C LEU A 17 7.04 -18.96 -17.57
N ASP A 18 7.55 -18.10 -18.46
CA ASP A 18 7.27 -18.15 -19.89
C ASP A 18 7.97 -19.36 -20.50
N ASP A 19 7.17 -20.25 -21.12
CA ASP A 19 7.72 -21.35 -21.91
C ASP A 19 8.35 -20.78 -23.19
N ASP A 20 9.32 -21.51 -23.77
CA ASP A 20 10.07 -21.14 -25.01
C ASP A 20 9.17 -20.83 -26.24
N VAL A 21 7.85 -21.02 -26.14
CA VAL A 21 6.84 -20.84 -27.19
C VAL A 21 6.24 -19.41 -27.19
N GLU A 22 6.54 -18.56 -26.22
CA GLU A 22 5.92 -17.21 -26.09
C GLU A 22 6.69 -16.06 -26.77
N GLY A 23 7.48 -16.34 -27.82
CA GLY A 23 8.21 -15.31 -28.57
C GLY A 23 7.32 -14.17 -29.11
N GLU A 24 6.06 -14.45 -29.45
CA GLU A 24 5.09 -13.43 -29.86
C GLU A 24 4.75 -12.44 -28.74
N ALA A 25 4.79 -12.84 -27.47
CA ALA A 25 4.54 -11.96 -26.34
C ALA A 25 5.72 -11.00 -26.09
N TRP A 26 6.95 -11.51 -26.24
CA TRP A 26 8.16 -10.68 -26.21
C TRP A 26 8.18 -9.66 -27.36
N ASP A 27 7.88 -10.09 -28.59
CA ASP A 27 7.75 -9.19 -29.73
C ASP A 27 6.61 -8.18 -29.53
N GLY A 28 5.50 -8.65 -28.96
CA GLY A 28 4.37 -7.86 -28.46
C GLY A 28 4.81 -6.70 -27.58
N LEU A 29 5.59 -7.02 -26.55
CA LEU A 29 6.09 -6.09 -25.57
C LEU A 29 7.13 -5.13 -26.15
N LEU A 30 8.12 -5.65 -26.88
CA LEU A 30 9.24 -4.86 -27.40
C LEU A 30 8.82 -3.87 -28.50
N CYS A 31 7.80 -4.22 -29.29
CA CYS A 31 7.33 -3.38 -30.38
C CYS A 31 6.19 -2.43 -29.97
N ALA A 32 5.61 -2.59 -28.77
CA ALA A 32 4.59 -1.69 -28.26
C ALA A 32 5.20 -0.38 -27.72
N ARG A 33 4.59 0.76 -28.07
CA ARG A 33 5.03 2.08 -27.58
C ARG A 33 4.98 2.17 -26.05
N GLU A 34 4.01 1.48 -25.44
CA GLU A 34 3.80 1.43 -23.99
C GLU A 34 4.49 0.23 -23.33
N GLY A 35 5.27 -0.56 -24.07
CA GLY A 35 5.85 -1.82 -23.58
C GLY A 35 6.73 -1.66 -22.34
N ALA A 36 7.62 -0.67 -22.34
CA ALA A 36 8.47 -0.38 -21.18
C ALA A 36 7.66 -0.03 -19.92
N ALA A 37 6.56 0.72 -20.07
CA ALA A 37 5.68 1.06 -18.96
C ALA A 37 4.90 -0.17 -18.46
N ALA A 38 4.41 -1.01 -19.37
CA ALA A 38 3.72 -2.25 -19.02
C ALA A 38 4.64 -3.23 -18.28
N TRP A 39 5.89 -3.35 -18.72
CA TRP A 39 6.91 -4.16 -18.07
C TRP A 39 7.25 -3.65 -16.66
N ALA A 40 7.48 -2.34 -16.51
CA ALA A 40 7.73 -1.73 -15.20
C ALA A 40 6.57 -1.96 -14.22
N GLN A 41 5.33 -1.87 -14.70
CA GLN A 41 4.14 -2.18 -13.89
C GLN A 41 4.06 -3.66 -13.52
N ALA A 42 4.43 -4.59 -14.41
CA ALA A 42 4.46 -6.02 -14.11
C ALA A 42 5.50 -6.36 -13.04
N LEU A 43 6.70 -5.78 -13.13
CA LEU A 43 7.74 -5.89 -12.09
C LEU A 43 7.24 -5.36 -10.74
N GLU A 44 6.61 -4.18 -10.71
CA GLU A 44 6.09 -3.60 -9.47
C GLU A 44 4.97 -4.47 -8.86
N ARG A 45 4.05 -4.98 -9.69
CA ARG A 45 3.00 -5.91 -9.23
C ARG A 45 3.60 -7.17 -8.63
N ARG A 46 4.58 -7.78 -9.30
CA ARG A 46 5.25 -9.00 -8.83
C ARG A 46 5.95 -8.76 -7.50
N GLN A 47 6.75 -7.70 -7.41
CA GLN A 47 7.43 -7.32 -6.17
C GLN A 47 6.43 -7.13 -5.02
N ARG A 48 5.31 -6.47 -5.28
CA ARG A 48 4.24 -6.28 -4.28
C ARG A 48 3.65 -7.61 -3.81
N LEU A 49 3.39 -8.55 -4.73
CA LEU A 49 2.88 -9.88 -4.40
C LEU A 49 3.87 -10.68 -3.55
N GLU A 50 5.15 -10.69 -3.93
CA GLU A 50 6.20 -11.41 -3.22
C GLU A 50 6.42 -10.87 -1.81
N GLN A 51 6.60 -9.55 -1.67
CA GLN A 51 6.76 -8.93 -0.36
C GLN A 51 5.53 -9.12 0.52
N SER A 52 4.33 -9.04 -0.06
CA SER A 52 3.09 -9.34 0.67
C SER A 52 3.10 -10.79 1.16
N ALA A 53 3.38 -11.75 0.28
CA ALA A 53 3.39 -13.17 0.63
C ALA A 53 4.36 -13.47 1.77
N LEU A 54 5.59 -12.91 1.70
CA LEU A 54 6.57 -13.01 2.77
C LEU A 54 6.05 -12.42 4.09
N ALA A 55 5.41 -11.25 4.05
CA ALA A 55 4.83 -10.64 5.24
C ALA A 55 3.72 -11.51 5.86
N TRP A 56 2.82 -12.08 5.04
CA TRP A 56 1.74 -12.96 5.53
C TRP A 56 2.28 -14.23 6.19
N VAL A 57 3.36 -14.80 5.66
CA VAL A 57 4.00 -15.99 6.21
C VAL A 57 4.74 -15.66 7.51
N ALA A 58 5.49 -14.56 7.54
CA ALA A 58 6.28 -14.15 8.70
C ALA A 58 5.42 -13.63 9.87
N HIS A 59 4.23 -13.10 9.59
CA HIS A 59 3.41 -12.40 10.58
C HIS A 59 1.94 -12.88 10.56
N PRO A 60 1.62 -14.01 11.23
CA PRO A 60 0.28 -14.60 11.23
C PRO A 60 -0.84 -13.65 11.70
N TRP A 61 -0.52 -12.69 12.58
CA TRP A 61 -1.48 -11.69 13.06
C TRP A 61 -2.08 -10.82 11.94
N LEU A 62 -1.38 -10.68 10.80
CA LEU A 62 -1.92 -10.01 9.63
C LEU A 62 -3.18 -10.75 9.13
N ALA A 63 -3.13 -12.08 9.07
CA ALA A 63 -4.23 -12.91 8.60
C ALA A 63 -5.47 -12.76 9.48
N ASP A 64 -5.25 -12.66 10.80
CA ASP A 64 -6.30 -12.40 11.79
C ASP A 64 -6.93 -11.03 11.58
N ALA A 65 -6.11 -9.98 11.47
CA ALA A 65 -6.59 -8.63 11.21
C ALA A 65 -7.41 -8.57 9.90
N ARG A 66 -6.91 -9.19 8.82
CA ARG A 66 -7.62 -9.24 7.53
C ARG A 66 -8.92 -10.03 7.59
N ARG A 67 -8.98 -11.07 8.42
CA ARG A 67 -10.20 -11.86 8.64
C ARG A 67 -11.24 -11.05 9.40
N THR A 68 -10.84 -10.36 10.47
CA THR A 68 -11.74 -9.48 11.24
C THR A 68 -12.28 -8.34 10.37
N LEU A 69 -11.41 -7.67 9.59
CA LEU A 69 -11.82 -6.64 8.63
C LEU A 69 -12.87 -7.14 7.63
N ARG A 70 -12.68 -8.36 7.09
CA ARG A 70 -13.64 -8.97 6.17
C ARG A 70 -15.00 -9.24 6.83
N GLY A 71 -15.02 -9.57 8.12
CA GLY A 71 -16.26 -9.73 8.89
C GLY A 71 -17.07 -8.44 9.02
N LEU A 72 -16.39 -7.29 9.09
CA LEU A 72 -17.04 -5.97 9.17
C LEU A 72 -17.71 -5.53 7.86
N ARG A 73 -17.39 -6.19 6.74
CA ARG A 73 -17.87 -5.83 5.40
C ARG A 73 -19.38 -6.04 5.20
N SER A 74 -20.03 -6.92 5.97
CA SER A 74 -21.46 -7.22 5.78
C SER A 74 -22.41 -6.15 6.32
N ALA A 75 -21.93 -5.23 7.17
CA ALA A 75 -22.77 -4.21 7.81
C ALA A 75 -22.75 -2.84 7.09
N ALA A 76 -21.81 -2.62 6.16
CA ALA A 76 -21.60 -1.32 5.53
C ALA A 76 -22.35 -1.21 4.19
N GLY A 77 -23.58 -0.73 4.23
CA GLY A 77 -24.29 -0.27 3.03
C GLY A 77 -23.56 0.92 2.38
N ALA A 78 -23.45 0.91 1.04
CA ALA A 78 -23.06 2.00 0.15
C ALA A 78 -21.91 2.94 0.60
N ALA A 79 -20.68 2.43 0.51
CA ALA A 79 -19.46 3.08 -0.01
C ALA A 79 -19.19 4.59 0.28
N THR A 80 -18.67 4.91 1.47
CA THR A 80 -17.57 5.88 1.58
C THR A 80 -16.22 5.16 1.49
N SER A 81 -15.16 5.83 1.06
CA SER A 81 -13.79 5.26 1.01
C SER A 81 -12.83 6.15 1.80
N VAL A 82 -11.75 5.55 2.30
CA VAL A 82 -10.66 6.29 2.96
C VAL A 82 -9.47 6.26 2.01
N ALA A 83 -8.90 7.43 1.73
CA ALA A 83 -7.67 7.52 0.96
C ALA A 83 -6.48 7.49 1.92
N LEU A 84 -5.56 6.59 1.68
CA LEU A 84 -4.21 6.73 2.15
C LEU A 84 -3.43 7.60 1.18
N GLU A 85 -2.82 8.64 1.71
CA GLU A 85 -1.96 9.56 1.00
C GLU A 85 -0.55 9.40 1.57
N ALA A 86 0.33 8.76 0.79
CA ALA A 86 1.74 8.70 1.12
C ALA A 86 2.41 9.97 0.58
N LEU A 87 2.99 10.73 1.50
CA LEU A 87 3.76 11.94 1.21
C LEU A 87 5.24 11.56 1.39
N ALA A 88 5.99 11.45 0.29
CA ALA A 88 7.44 11.29 0.37
C ALA A 88 8.02 12.40 1.25
N GLY A 89 8.53 12.03 2.41
CA GLY A 89 9.10 12.99 3.35
C GLY A 89 10.42 13.50 2.78
N ARG A 90 10.51 14.81 2.53
CA ARG A 90 11.81 15.47 2.69
C ARG A 90 12.06 15.65 4.17
N ASP A 91 13.31 15.47 4.56
CA ASP A 91 13.84 15.79 5.89
C ASP A 91 13.30 17.15 6.37
N PRO A 92 12.77 17.27 7.61
CA PRO A 92 12.20 18.51 8.14
C PRO A 92 13.25 19.62 8.40
N VAL A 93 14.48 19.49 7.89
CA VAL A 93 15.57 20.47 8.06
C VAL A 93 15.24 21.82 7.38
N PHE A 94 14.25 21.86 6.49
CA PHE A 94 13.69 23.11 5.98
C PHE A 94 12.29 23.33 6.54
N ALA A 95 12.20 24.17 7.58
CA ALA A 95 10.93 24.76 8.00
C ALA A 95 10.36 25.59 6.84
N GLN A 96 9.57 24.97 5.97
CA GLN A 96 8.82 25.67 4.94
C GLN A 96 7.62 26.35 5.59
N LEU A 97 7.73 27.67 5.75
CA LEU A 97 6.63 28.55 6.17
C LEU A 97 5.66 28.72 4.99
N GLY A 98 4.73 27.77 4.81
CA GLY A 98 3.65 27.87 3.84
C GLY A 98 2.82 26.59 3.71
N VAL A 99 1.56 26.73 3.27
CA VAL A 99 0.72 25.58 2.89
C VAL A 99 1.18 25.09 1.52
N THR A 100 2.20 24.25 1.47
CA THR A 100 2.55 23.51 0.26
C THR A 100 1.58 22.35 0.12
N HIS A 101 0.54 22.54 -0.70
CA HIS A 101 -0.26 21.44 -1.24
C HIS A 101 0.59 20.66 -2.25
N GLU A 102 1.64 19.99 -1.76
CA GLU A 102 2.43 19.09 -2.58
C GLU A 102 1.58 17.84 -2.84
N PRO A 103 1.38 17.43 -4.11
CA PRO A 103 0.56 16.26 -4.41
C PRO A 103 1.22 15.02 -3.82
N PRO A 104 0.45 14.09 -3.24
CA PRO A 104 1.01 12.87 -2.67
C PRO A 104 1.75 12.07 -3.74
N THR A 105 2.94 11.58 -3.40
CA THR A 105 3.75 10.74 -4.28
C THR A 105 3.07 9.42 -4.60
N GLN A 106 2.19 8.96 -3.71
CA GLN A 106 1.36 7.79 -3.94
C GLN A 106 0.03 7.94 -3.20
N ARG A 107 -1.07 7.58 -3.87
CA ARG A 107 -2.40 7.52 -3.28
C ARG A 107 -2.94 6.11 -3.38
N VAL A 108 -3.31 5.53 -2.24
CA VAL A 108 -3.95 4.22 -2.16
C VAL A 108 -5.33 4.41 -1.58
N THR A 109 -6.37 4.21 -2.40
CA THR A 109 -7.75 4.26 -1.89
C THR A 109 -8.11 2.91 -1.32
N ALA A 110 -8.44 2.88 -0.03
CA ALA A 110 -8.84 1.67 0.66
C ALA A 110 -10.36 1.71 0.95
N ALA A 111 -11.03 0.61 0.60
CA ALA A 111 -12.46 0.45 0.87
C ALA A 111 -12.67 -0.11 2.29
N TRP A 112 -13.80 0.23 2.91
CA TRP A 112 -14.18 -0.35 4.20
C TRP A 112 -14.20 -1.88 4.18
N GLY A 113 -13.75 -2.47 5.28
CA GLY A 113 -13.61 -3.92 5.44
C GLY A 113 -12.49 -4.53 4.60
N ARG A 114 -11.60 -3.70 4.03
CA ARG A 114 -10.42 -4.16 3.28
C ARG A 114 -9.12 -3.75 3.96
N MET A 115 -8.09 -4.54 3.65
CA MET A 115 -6.70 -4.23 3.91
C MET A 115 -6.02 -4.10 2.55
N GLU A 116 -5.63 -2.88 2.18
CA GLU A 116 -4.84 -2.64 0.96
C GLU A 116 -3.35 -2.71 1.29
N VAL A 117 -2.53 -3.09 0.32
CA VAL A 117 -1.07 -3.14 0.49
C VAL A 117 -0.44 -1.97 -0.26
N ALA A 118 0.44 -1.26 0.43
CA ALA A 118 1.26 -0.20 -0.14
C ALA A 118 2.75 -0.53 0.04
N LEU A 119 3.49 -0.50 -1.06
CA LEU A 119 4.95 -0.49 -1.03
C LEU A 119 5.39 0.96 -0.89
N VAL A 120 6.08 1.28 0.19
CA VAL A 120 6.49 2.64 0.51
C VAL A 120 8.00 2.66 0.74
N PRO A 121 8.75 3.60 0.14
CA PRO A 121 10.17 3.76 0.45
C PRO A 121 10.37 4.04 1.95
N PRO A 122 11.46 3.56 2.56
CA PRO A 122 11.82 3.98 3.90
C PRO A 122 12.01 5.50 3.96
N ASP A 123 11.89 6.07 5.16
CA ASP A 123 11.93 7.50 5.45
C ASP A 123 10.77 8.31 4.84
N THR A 124 9.68 7.65 4.47
CA THR A 124 8.45 8.27 3.94
C THR A 124 7.40 8.46 5.04
N VAL A 125 6.69 9.59 5.00
CA VAL A 125 5.55 9.85 5.90
C VAL A 125 4.24 9.47 5.22
N VAL A 126 3.56 8.49 5.77
CA VAL A 126 2.27 8.01 5.27
C VAL A 126 1.15 8.60 6.12
N SER A 127 0.14 9.19 5.50
CA SER A 127 -1.02 9.77 6.20
C SER A 127 -2.33 9.14 5.74
N LEU A 128 -3.20 8.80 6.68
CA LEU A 128 -4.57 8.39 6.42
C LEU A 128 -5.47 9.63 6.37
N ARG A 129 -6.21 9.81 5.27
CA ARG A 129 -7.12 10.94 5.06
C ARG A 129 -8.52 10.45 4.66
N PRO A 130 -9.58 10.83 5.39
CA PRO A 130 -10.95 10.51 5.00
C PRO A 130 -11.29 11.32 3.73
N LEU A 131 -11.90 10.69 2.74
CA LEU A 131 -12.29 11.38 1.50
C LEU A 131 -13.47 12.34 1.67
N GLN A 132 -14.26 12.19 2.74
CA GLN A 132 -15.51 12.94 2.95
C GLN A 132 -15.62 13.66 4.30
N GLY A 133 -14.50 14.14 4.88
CA GLY A 133 -14.53 14.94 6.11
C GLY A 133 -15.02 14.20 7.37
N GLU A 134 -15.13 12.87 7.30
CA GLU A 134 -15.50 12.01 8.42
C GLU A 134 -14.47 12.10 9.55
N ARG A 135 -14.92 12.11 10.82
CA ARG A 135 -14.03 12.06 11.98
C ARG A 135 -13.66 10.61 12.27
N LEU A 136 -12.49 10.20 11.81
CA LEU A 136 -11.95 8.85 12.05
C LEU A 136 -10.97 8.85 13.21
N ARG A 137 -10.87 7.71 13.88
CA ARG A 137 -9.78 7.41 14.81
C ARG A 137 -8.78 6.49 14.13
N TYR A 138 -7.50 6.70 14.41
CA TYR A 138 -6.43 5.94 13.77
C TYR A 138 -5.62 5.16 14.78
N PHE A 139 -5.16 3.99 14.36
CA PHE A 139 -4.34 3.08 15.15
C PHE A 139 -3.25 2.47 14.27
N TYR A 140 -2.20 1.97 14.90
CA TYR A 140 -1.14 1.25 14.23
C TYR A 140 -0.88 -0.09 14.90
N LYS A 141 -0.35 -1.04 14.13
CA LYS A 141 0.22 -2.30 14.63
C LYS A 141 1.49 -2.63 13.86
N THR A 142 2.55 -2.94 14.59
CA THR A 142 3.82 -3.46 14.08
C THR A 142 4.03 -4.88 14.62
N ALA A 143 5.17 -5.49 14.31
CA ALA A 143 5.57 -6.76 14.90
C ALA A 143 5.75 -6.69 16.43
N THR A 144 6.14 -5.52 16.96
CA THR A 144 6.56 -5.36 18.37
C THR A 144 5.62 -4.50 19.20
N GLY A 145 4.66 -3.80 18.58
CA GLY A 145 3.76 -2.90 19.31
C GLY A 145 2.48 -2.57 18.57
N GLU A 146 1.54 -1.99 19.31
CA GLU A 146 0.32 -1.42 18.77
C GLU A 146 -0.18 -0.27 19.63
N GLY A 147 -0.94 0.65 19.04
CA GLY A 147 -1.42 1.81 19.78
C GLY A 147 -2.22 2.80 18.94
N PRO A 148 -2.65 3.92 19.55
CA PRO A 148 -3.32 4.99 18.83
C PRO A 148 -2.33 5.73 17.93
N LEU A 149 -2.84 6.28 16.83
CA LEU A 149 -2.10 7.11 15.89
C LEU A 149 -2.78 8.49 15.80
N PRO A 150 -2.60 9.40 16.78
CA PRO A 150 -3.43 10.59 16.92
C PRO A 150 -3.41 11.53 15.70
N THR A 151 -2.28 11.62 15.02
CA THR A 151 -2.09 12.46 13.82
C THR A 151 -2.63 11.82 12.55
N GLY A 152 -2.94 10.51 12.58
CA GLY A 152 -3.24 9.71 11.40
C GLY A 152 -2.03 9.53 10.47
N SER A 153 -0.82 9.86 10.94
CA SER A 153 0.41 9.84 10.14
C SER A 153 1.48 8.97 10.78
N TRP A 154 2.15 8.16 9.96
CA TRP A 154 3.24 7.27 10.36
C TRP A 154 4.48 7.58 9.52
N LYS A 155 5.65 7.72 10.13
CA LYS A 155 6.93 7.76 9.41
C LYS A 155 7.45 6.33 9.33
N LEU A 156 7.55 5.77 8.14
CA LEU A 156 8.09 4.43 7.95
C LEU A 156 9.62 4.49 8.02
N GLU A 157 10.22 4.02 9.11
CA GLU A 157 11.67 3.90 9.21
C GLU A 157 12.15 2.55 8.68
N ARG A 158 13.45 2.45 8.39
CA ARG A 158 14.03 1.20 7.90
C ARG A 158 13.96 0.12 8.99
N GLY A 159 13.37 -1.01 8.64
CA GLY A 159 13.14 -2.14 9.54
C GLY A 159 11.80 -2.10 10.28
N ASP A 160 10.98 -1.06 10.10
CA ASP A 160 9.67 -0.96 10.74
C ASP A 160 8.64 -1.90 10.11
N ALA A 161 8.78 -2.19 8.82
CA ALA A 161 7.82 -3.01 8.10
C ALA A 161 7.82 -4.47 8.60
N PRO A 162 6.65 -5.14 8.68
CA PRO A 162 5.34 -4.64 8.28
C PRO A 162 4.67 -3.75 9.33
N VAL A 163 4.05 -2.66 8.86
CA VAL A 163 3.21 -1.77 9.68
C VAL A 163 1.79 -1.78 9.13
N VAL A 164 0.79 -2.03 9.96
CA VAL A 164 -0.61 -1.85 9.60
C VAL A 164 -1.13 -0.57 10.20
N LEU A 165 -1.62 0.32 9.36
CA LEU A 165 -2.37 1.51 9.77
C LEU A 165 -3.86 1.22 9.64
N LEU A 166 -4.63 1.57 10.68
CA LEU A 166 -6.07 1.34 10.76
C LEU A 166 -6.79 2.67 10.91
N ALA A 167 -7.83 2.89 10.11
CA ALA A 167 -8.83 3.91 10.37
C ALA A 167 -10.16 3.24 10.74
N VAL A 168 -10.81 3.73 11.79
CA VAL A 168 -12.09 3.21 12.28
C VAL A 168 -13.13 4.31 12.41
N ASP A 169 -14.35 3.97 12.03
CA ASP A 169 -15.56 4.76 12.31
C ASP A 169 -16.08 4.36 13.70
N ALA A 170 -16.21 5.35 14.59
CA ALA A 170 -16.75 5.21 15.94
C ALA A 170 -16.18 4.03 16.76
N ALA A 171 -14.91 4.10 17.16
CA ALA A 171 -14.42 3.22 18.22
C ALA A 171 -14.90 3.72 19.60
N LEU A 172 -15.42 2.80 20.42
CA LEU A 172 -15.34 2.82 21.89
C LEU A 172 -13.93 3.31 22.33
N PRO A 173 -13.69 3.75 23.58
CA PRO A 173 -12.38 4.25 24.01
C PRO A 173 -11.27 3.17 24.01
N ALA A 174 -10.92 2.67 22.84
CA ALA A 174 -9.86 1.73 22.54
C ALA A 174 -8.52 2.44 22.69
N ARG A 175 -7.59 1.71 23.29
CA ARG A 175 -6.20 2.11 23.53
C ARG A 175 -5.25 1.38 22.58
N THR A 176 -5.70 0.28 21.98
CA THR A 176 -4.87 -0.54 21.10
C THR A 176 -5.52 -0.77 19.75
N PHE A 177 -4.73 -1.18 18.77
CA PHE A 177 -5.21 -1.62 17.46
C PHE A 177 -6.22 -2.76 17.58
N SER A 178 -5.92 -3.76 18.41
CA SER A 178 -6.75 -4.96 18.53
C SER A 178 -8.11 -4.64 19.14
N GLU A 179 -8.15 -3.77 20.17
CA GLU A 179 -9.39 -3.27 20.75
C GLU A 179 -10.20 -2.47 19.74
N ALA A 180 -9.54 -1.57 18.99
CA ALA A 180 -10.19 -0.74 18.00
C ALA A 180 -10.80 -1.58 16.88
N LEU A 181 -10.07 -2.58 16.37
CA LEU A 181 -10.55 -3.45 15.30
C LEU A 181 -11.70 -4.35 15.75
N ALA A 182 -11.66 -4.86 16.99
CA ALA A 182 -12.72 -5.70 17.54
C ALA A 182 -14.01 -4.92 17.84
N GLY A 183 -13.88 -3.65 18.25
CA GLY A 183 -15.02 -2.78 18.60
C GLY A 183 -15.52 -1.88 17.48
N ALA A 184 -14.87 -1.88 16.30
CA ALA A 184 -15.25 -1.02 15.20
C ALA A 184 -16.50 -1.52 14.48
N THR A 185 -17.42 -0.61 14.18
CA THR A 185 -18.53 -0.87 13.25
C THR A 185 -18.03 -0.91 11.81
N ARG A 186 -17.08 -0.03 11.48
CA ARG A 186 -16.44 0.04 10.16
C ARG A 186 -14.96 0.32 10.35
N ALA A 187 -14.13 -0.42 9.65
CA ALA A 187 -12.69 -0.26 9.70
C ALA A 187 -12.07 -0.46 8.32
N VAL A 188 -10.96 0.22 8.08
CA VAL A 188 -10.15 0.08 6.86
C VAL A 188 -8.69 0.08 7.27
N ALA A 189 -7.92 -0.80 6.65
CA ALA A 189 -6.51 -0.94 6.95
C ALA A 189 -5.64 -0.76 5.71
N VAL A 190 -4.44 -0.29 5.93
CA VAL A 190 -3.37 -0.32 4.93
C VAL A 190 -2.15 -0.98 5.56
N LEU A 191 -1.67 -2.02 4.88
CA LEU A 191 -0.42 -2.69 5.19
C LEU A 191 0.70 -1.97 4.44
N LEU A 192 1.63 -1.38 5.18
CA LEU A 192 2.84 -0.78 4.67
C LEU A 192 3.95 -1.83 4.66
N LEU A 193 4.55 -1.98 3.49
CA LEU A 193 5.75 -2.78 3.27
C LEU A 193 6.84 -1.87 2.69
N GLU A 194 8.10 -2.21 2.95
CA GLU A 194 9.23 -1.47 2.41
C GLU A 194 9.41 -1.74 0.92
N ALA A 195 9.35 -0.68 0.11
CA ALA A 195 9.79 -0.77 -1.27
C ALA A 195 11.30 -1.05 -1.30
N SER A 196 11.72 -2.10 -2.02
CA SER A 196 13.14 -2.39 -2.22
C SER A 196 13.79 -1.18 -2.89
N SER A 197 14.90 -0.66 -2.35
CA SER A 197 15.59 0.53 -2.89
C SER A 197 16.25 0.32 -4.27
N GLY A 198 15.91 -0.73 -5.00
CA GLY A 198 16.45 -1.03 -6.31
C GLY A 198 15.76 -0.19 -7.39
N LEU A 199 16.54 0.55 -8.17
CA LEU A 199 16.18 1.32 -9.38
C LEU A 199 15.92 2.83 -9.23
N SER A 200 16.61 3.53 -8.33
CA SER A 200 16.68 5.02 -8.40
C SER A 200 18.02 5.57 -8.93
N THR A 201 18.90 4.74 -9.51
CA THR A 201 20.24 5.13 -10.01
C THR A 201 20.41 5.12 -11.53
N LEU A 202 19.33 5.09 -12.32
CA LEU A 202 19.39 5.47 -13.74
C LEU A 202 18.98 6.94 -13.91
N ARG A 203 19.75 7.86 -13.32
CA ARG A 203 19.78 9.24 -13.81
C ARG A 203 20.65 9.23 -15.06
N HIS A 204 20.02 9.39 -16.22
CA HIS A 204 20.74 9.70 -17.45
C HIS A 204 21.63 10.93 -17.22
N PRO A 205 22.95 10.85 -17.45
CA PRO A 205 23.72 12.06 -17.67
C PRO A 205 23.27 12.65 -19.01
N THR A 206 22.67 13.84 -18.95
CA THR A 206 22.58 14.76 -20.10
C THR A 206 23.95 15.29 -20.43
#